data_AF-S4XK66-F1
#
_entry.id   AF-S4XK66-F1
#
_cell.length_a   1.000
_cell.length_b   1.000
_cell.length_c   1.000
_cell.angle_alpha   90.00
_cell.angle_beta   90.00
_cell.angle_gamma   90.00
#
_symmetry.space_group_name_H-M   'P 1'
#
loop_
_entity.id
_entity.type
_entity.pdbx_description
1 polymer ?
#
loop_
_entity_poly.entity_id
_entity_poly.type
_entity_poly.pdbx_seq_one_letter_code
_entity_poly.pdbx_strand_id
1 'polypeptide(L)'
;MGYPGGVSPFREPPGVELGPLEVGLGRAARRAMVGLIPSGGRLIAPDGYARLIQGEGGSFRWRSHAAGALGSLGLLLVAACAFVAATGGFKLSGVGATAATVALVIAGGLSLAAVLRALDAPRERLTVRGAVVGRAARRALRSALRLARRAARAPERFGPRRVTALRKTLSMLADPLIADWIPADVRGRAELLLARAIAASAGARWTRDAGVRDEVRSLLLAAADHLIEPTPARLDLLTLAEHTEAAPISREPRRQQRAPAAARIRRGAPSPEALPGDDAADAASLAELDAADPAGGAGGRAMVRR
;
A
#
# COMPACT_ATOMS: atom_id res chain seq x y z
N MET A 1 -48.21 -22.92 -34.87
CA MET A 1 -48.50 -21.89 -33.85
C MET A 1 -47.19 -21.52 -33.16
N GLY A 2 -46.63 -20.36 -33.48
CA GLY A 2 -45.38 -19.89 -32.88
C GLY A 2 -45.68 -19.15 -31.58
N TYR A 3 -45.06 -19.57 -30.49
CA TYR A 3 -45.01 -18.75 -29.28
C TYR A 3 -44.04 -17.59 -29.52
N PRO A 4 -44.48 -16.32 -29.51
CA PRO A 4 -43.55 -15.20 -29.48
C PRO A 4 -42.82 -15.25 -28.15
N GLY A 5 -41.48 -15.30 -28.22
CA GLY A 5 -40.60 -15.29 -27.07
C GLY A 5 -40.94 -14.13 -26.14
N GLY A 6 -41.29 -14.43 -24.90
CA GLY A 6 -41.52 -13.45 -23.86
C GLY A 6 -40.26 -12.65 -23.63
N VAL A 7 -40.22 -11.42 -24.14
CA VAL A 7 -39.24 -10.42 -23.74
C VAL A 7 -39.53 -10.11 -22.28
N SER A 8 -38.64 -10.54 -21.39
CA SER A 8 -38.75 -10.23 -19.95
C SER A 8 -38.93 -8.71 -19.78
N PRO A 9 -40.01 -8.25 -19.13
CA PRO A 9 -40.27 -6.82 -18.92
C PRO A 9 -39.30 -6.17 -17.91
N PHE A 10 -38.49 -6.99 -17.23
CA PHE A 10 -37.44 -6.53 -16.34
C PHE A 10 -36.19 -6.22 -17.15
N ARG A 11 -36.11 -5.02 -17.73
CA ARG A 11 -34.82 -4.43 -18.08
C ARG A 11 -34.01 -4.34 -16.80
N GLU A 12 -32.93 -5.12 -16.72
CA GLU A 12 -31.91 -4.86 -15.71
C GLU A 12 -31.47 -3.39 -15.87
N PRO A 13 -31.44 -2.60 -14.79
CA PRO A 13 -30.93 -1.25 -14.88
C PRO A 13 -29.50 -1.31 -15.43
N PRO A 14 -29.12 -0.39 -16.34
CA PRO A 14 -27.77 -0.36 -16.87
C PRO A 14 -26.78 -0.29 -15.70
N GLY A 15 -25.74 -1.12 -15.77
CA GLY A 15 -24.70 -1.13 -14.75
C GLY A 15 -23.92 0.18 -14.72
N VAL A 16 -23.28 0.48 -13.60
CA VAL A 16 -22.37 1.63 -13.52
C VAL A 16 -21.11 1.31 -14.28
N GLU A 17 -20.87 2.01 -15.38
CA GLU A 17 -19.65 1.90 -16.18
C GLU A 17 -18.71 3.06 -15.81
N LEU A 18 -17.49 2.71 -15.40
CA LEU A 18 -16.41 3.69 -15.21
C LEU A 18 -15.74 3.99 -16.55
N GLY A 19 -14.87 5.01 -16.57
CA GLY A 19 -14.14 5.35 -17.79
C GLY A 19 -13.29 4.21 -18.39
N PRO A 20 -12.72 4.41 -19.59
CA PRO A 20 -12.04 3.35 -20.33
C PRO A 20 -10.80 2.81 -19.59
N LEU A 21 -10.43 1.55 -19.86
CA LEU A 21 -9.20 0.95 -19.32
C LEU A 21 -7.91 1.57 -19.90
N GLU A 22 -7.99 2.39 -20.95
CA GLU A 22 -6.84 3.14 -21.45
C GLU A 22 -6.58 4.40 -20.63
N VAL A 23 -5.85 4.25 -19.51
CA VAL A 23 -5.54 5.34 -18.56
C VAL A 23 -4.17 6.01 -18.81
N GLY A 24 -3.52 5.71 -19.93
CA GLY A 24 -2.19 6.24 -20.26
C GLY A 24 -1.02 5.63 -19.46
N LEU A 25 -1.25 4.60 -18.63
CA LEU A 25 -0.22 3.92 -17.81
C LEU A 25 1.00 3.49 -18.65
N GLY A 26 0.77 3.00 -19.88
CA GLY A 26 1.85 2.57 -20.76
C GLY A 26 2.79 3.71 -21.17
N ARG A 27 2.27 4.93 -21.39
CA ARG A 27 3.09 6.11 -21.71
C ARG A 27 3.85 6.58 -20.47
N ALA A 28 3.19 6.65 -19.31
CA ALA A 28 3.81 7.01 -18.05
C ALA A 28 4.95 6.05 -17.66
N ALA A 29 4.72 4.73 -17.74
CA ALA A 29 5.74 3.73 -17.45
C ALA A 29 6.95 3.82 -18.39
N ARG A 30 6.75 4.11 -19.69
CA ARG A 30 7.85 4.33 -20.63
C ARG A 30 8.68 5.57 -20.29
N ARG A 31 8.02 6.69 -19.97
CA ARG A 31 8.70 7.90 -19.52
C ARG A 31 9.50 7.64 -18.25
N ALA A 32 8.92 6.95 -17.28
CA ALA A 32 9.60 6.57 -16.04
C ALA A 32 10.82 5.64 -16.28
N MET A 33 10.75 4.73 -17.26
CA MET A 33 11.91 3.88 -17.62
C MET A 33 13.11 4.67 -18.15
N VAL A 34 12.88 5.82 -18.79
CA VAL A 34 13.94 6.71 -19.29
C VAL A 34 14.43 7.68 -18.21
N GLY A 35 13.65 7.86 -17.14
CA GLY A 35 14.01 8.70 -15.99
C GLY A 35 15.14 8.14 -15.13
N LEU A 36 15.36 8.80 -13.99
CA LEU A 36 16.43 8.55 -13.01
C LEU A 36 16.28 7.20 -12.27
N ILE A 37 16.27 6.08 -13.01
CA ILE A 37 16.36 4.75 -12.40
C ILE A 37 17.84 4.45 -12.13
N PRO A 38 18.22 4.15 -10.88
CA PRO A 38 19.62 3.88 -10.56
C PRO A 38 20.14 2.68 -11.34
N SER A 39 21.32 2.83 -11.94
CA SER A 39 21.97 1.77 -12.73
C SER A 39 23.17 1.13 -12.01
N GLY A 40 23.72 1.78 -10.99
CA GLY A 40 24.90 1.33 -10.25
C GLY A 40 25.13 2.09 -8.94
N GLY A 41 26.28 1.86 -8.30
CA GLY A 41 26.68 2.53 -7.06
C GLY A 41 25.98 2.03 -5.79
N ARG A 42 26.27 2.70 -4.67
CA ARG A 42 25.55 2.55 -3.40
C ARG A 42 24.60 3.72 -3.24
N LEU A 43 23.35 3.41 -2.95
CA LEU A 43 22.33 4.37 -2.62
C LEU A 43 22.15 4.38 -1.11
N ILE A 44 21.82 5.54 -0.57
CA ILE A 44 21.24 5.63 0.76
C ILE A 44 19.88 4.94 0.67
N ALA A 45 19.63 3.99 1.58
CA ALA A 45 18.35 3.32 1.67
C ALA A 45 17.25 4.38 1.85
N PRO A 46 16.18 4.33 1.05
CA PRO A 46 15.04 5.21 1.25
C PRO A 46 14.48 4.98 2.66
N ASP A 47 13.97 6.05 3.29
CA ASP A 47 13.57 6.04 4.69
C ASP A 47 12.56 4.91 4.99
N GLY A 48 11.61 4.66 4.08
CA GLY A 48 10.64 3.57 4.24
C GLY A 48 11.27 2.17 4.28
N TYR A 49 12.36 1.94 3.54
CA TYR A 49 13.11 0.68 3.59
C TYR A 49 13.96 0.57 4.86
N ALA A 50 14.53 1.70 5.31
CA ALA A 50 15.25 1.73 6.57
C ALA A 50 14.34 1.39 7.76
N ARG A 51 13.13 1.95 7.80
CA ARG A 51 12.12 1.64 8.83
C ARG A 51 11.68 0.18 8.83
N LEU A 52 11.48 -0.40 7.64
CA LEU A 52 11.12 -1.82 7.50
C LEU A 52 12.22 -2.77 8.00
N ILE A 53 13.48 -2.53 7.61
CA ILE A 53 14.61 -3.37 8.05
C ILE A 53 14.90 -3.19 9.54
N GLN A 54 14.75 -1.97 10.04
CA GLN A 54 14.93 -1.67 11.47
C GLN A 54 13.78 -2.19 12.33
N GLY A 55 12.76 -2.81 11.73
CA GLY A 55 11.70 -3.49 12.46
C GLY A 55 10.73 -2.54 13.16
N GLU A 56 10.50 -1.33 12.63
CA GLU A 56 9.56 -0.33 13.18
C GLU A 56 8.06 -0.73 13.06
N GLY A 57 7.75 -2.03 12.90
CA GLY A 57 6.45 -2.61 13.23
C GLY A 57 6.38 -3.18 14.66
N GLY A 58 7.50 -3.24 15.37
CA GLY A 58 7.61 -3.69 16.76
C GLY A 58 8.12 -2.58 17.67
N SER A 59 7.62 -2.55 18.90
CA SER A 59 7.90 -1.55 19.94
C SER A 59 9.36 -1.07 19.92
N PHE A 60 9.53 0.20 19.55
CA PHE A 60 10.77 0.96 19.60
C PHE A 60 11.60 0.59 20.83
N ARG A 61 12.82 0.07 20.64
CA ARG A 61 13.81 -0.02 21.73
C ARG A 61 14.43 1.36 22.01
N TRP A 62 13.64 2.21 22.68
CA TRP A 62 13.92 3.12 23.80
C TRP A 62 15.25 3.87 24.03
N ARG A 63 16.37 3.67 23.31
CA ARG A 63 17.66 4.26 23.73
C ARG A 63 17.94 5.67 23.23
N SER A 64 17.59 6.01 22.00
CA SER A 64 17.86 7.34 21.40
C SER A 64 16.83 8.41 21.81
N HIS A 65 15.57 8.04 22.01
CA HIS A 65 14.52 8.98 22.44
C HIS A 65 14.60 9.36 23.91
N ALA A 66 15.00 8.45 24.81
CA ALA A 66 15.08 8.75 26.24
C ALA A 66 16.10 9.86 26.55
N ALA A 67 17.27 9.84 25.89
CA ALA A 67 18.30 10.86 26.09
C ALA A 67 17.87 12.24 25.56
N GLY A 68 17.21 12.29 24.39
CA GLY A 68 16.66 13.52 23.84
C GLY A 68 15.49 14.08 24.65
N ALA A 69 14.59 13.21 25.14
CA ALA A 69 13.47 13.59 25.99
C ALA A 69 13.90 14.04 27.39
N LEU A 70 14.92 13.40 27.97
CA LEU A 70 15.52 13.83 29.25
C LEU A 70 16.27 15.16 29.08
N GLY A 71 16.95 15.37 27.95
CA GLY A 71 17.60 16.64 27.62
C GLY A 71 16.61 17.79 27.42
N SER A 72 15.47 17.56 26.75
CA SER A 72 14.44 18.59 26.59
C SER A 72 13.71 18.90 27.90
N LEU A 73 13.45 17.89 28.74
CA LEU A 73 12.91 18.07 30.08
C LEU A 73 13.88 18.85 30.98
N GLY A 74 15.18 18.56 30.89
CA GLY A 74 16.24 19.31 31.57
C GLY A 74 16.30 20.78 31.15
N LEU A 75 16.21 21.06 29.84
CA LEU A 75 16.12 22.43 29.33
C LEU A 75 14.86 23.17 29.81
N LEU A 76 13.71 22.50 29.84
CA LEU A 76 12.46 23.08 30.35
C LEU A 76 12.58 23.43 31.83
N LEU A 77 13.17 22.56 32.66
CA LEU A 77 13.38 22.83 34.08
C LEU A 77 14.35 24.02 34.29
N VAL A 78 15.43 24.06 33.52
CA VAL A 78 16.40 25.18 33.55
C VAL A 78 15.75 26.50 33.16
N ALA A 79 14.95 26.50 32.09
CA ALA A 79 14.23 27.68 31.62
C ALA A 79 13.14 28.13 32.62
N ALA A 80 12.40 27.18 33.21
CA ALA A 80 11.40 27.47 34.23
C ALA A 80 12.04 28.08 35.49
N CYS A 81 13.16 27.53 35.97
CA CYS A 81 13.91 28.09 37.10
C CYS A 81 14.45 29.49 36.80
N ALA A 82 14.99 29.72 35.59
CA ALA A 82 15.45 31.04 35.17
C ALA A 82 14.29 32.05 35.06
N PHE A 83 13.14 31.63 34.54
CA PHE A 83 11.94 32.46 34.43
C PHE A 83 11.37 32.86 35.79
N VAL A 84 11.28 31.90 36.73
CA VAL A 84 10.84 32.17 38.12
C VAL A 84 11.82 33.12 38.83
N ALA A 85 13.13 32.94 38.62
CA ALA A 85 14.13 33.87 39.17
C ALA A 85 14.00 35.29 38.59
N ALA A 86 13.73 35.42 37.28
CA ALA A 86 13.57 36.70 36.60
C ALA A 86 12.26 37.42 36.96
N THR A 87 11.18 36.68 37.20
CA THR A 87 9.84 37.25 37.48
C THR A 87 9.53 37.36 38.98
N GLY A 88 10.20 36.57 39.83
CA GLY A 88 9.91 36.49 41.27
C GLY A 88 10.52 37.60 42.13
N GLY A 89 11.26 38.56 41.57
CA GLY A 89 11.82 39.69 42.31
C GLY A 89 12.87 39.34 43.36
N PHE A 90 13.45 38.14 43.30
CA PHE A 90 14.46 37.68 44.26
C PHE A 90 15.77 38.48 44.08
N LYS A 91 16.17 39.25 45.10
CA LYS A 91 17.52 39.83 45.18
C LYS A 91 18.53 38.73 45.46
N LEU A 92 19.05 38.12 44.40
CA LEU A 92 20.13 37.14 44.45
C LEU A 92 21.46 37.86 44.71
N SER A 93 21.84 38.04 45.97
CA SER A 93 23.15 38.56 46.37
C SER A 93 23.92 37.54 47.21
N GLY A 94 25.23 37.42 46.96
CA GLY A 94 26.16 36.55 47.70
C GLY A 94 26.58 35.27 46.97
N VAL A 95 27.50 34.54 47.59
CA VAL A 95 28.19 33.36 47.01
C VAL A 95 27.22 32.24 46.62
N GLY A 96 26.11 32.09 47.34
CA GLY A 96 25.06 31.10 47.02
C GLY A 96 24.31 31.39 45.72
N ALA A 97 24.07 32.67 45.40
CA ALA A 97 23.44 33.08 44.15
C ALA A 97 24.32 32.78 42.94
N THR A 98 25.63 33.06 43.07
CA THR A 98 26.61 32.75 42.02
C THR A 98 26.78 31.24 41.83
N ALA A 99 26.73 30.44 42.91
CA ALA A 99 26.80 28.98 42.79
C ALA A 99 25.56 28.40 42.09
N ALA A 100 24.37 28.92 42.39
CA ALA A 100 23.12 28.49 41.76
C ALA A 100 23.05 28.83 40.27
N THR A 101 23.50 30.02 39.87
CA THR A 101 23.56 30.41 38.45
C THR A 101 24.56 29.57 37.67
N VAL A 102 25.75 29.31 38.23
CA VAL A 102 26.75 28.42 37.62
C VAL A 102 26.19 27.00 37.45
N ALA A 103 25.52 26.45 38.46
CA ALA A 103 24.89 25.13 38.37
C ALA A 103 23.81 25.07 37.29
N LEU A 104 22.97 26.11 37.16
CA LEU A 104 21.95 26.23 36.12
C LEU A 104 22.55 26.26 34.71
N VAL A 105 23.63 27.02 34.51
CA VAL A 105 24.34 27.10 33.21
C VAL A 105 24.94 25.73 32.85
N ILE A 106 25.57 25.05 33.81
CA ILE A 106 26.14 23.71 33.59
C ILE A 106 25.02 22.70 33.25
N ALA A 107 23.92 22.70 34.00
CA ALA A 107 22.79 21.82 33.76
C ALA A 107 22.11 22.08 32.40
N GLY A 108 21.94 23.35 32.03
CA GLY A 108 21.44 23.75 30.72
C GLY A 108 22.36 23.31 29.58
N GLY A 109 23.67 23.50 29.75
CA GLY A 109 24.69 23.06 28.79
C GLY A 109 24.71 21.54 28.59
N LEU A 110 24.64 20.76 29.67
CA LEU A 110 24.58 19.30 29.60
C LEU A 110 23.28 18.80 28.94
N SER A 111 22.15 19.44 29.25
CA SER A 111 20.84 19.11 28.68
C SER A 111 20.80 19.41 27.18
N LEU A 112 21.34 20.56 26.75
CA LEU A 112 21.49 20.91 25.34
C LEU A 112 22.44 19.95 24.62
N ALA A 113 23.58 19.60 25.23
CA ALA A 113 24.52 18.64 24.67
C ALA A 113 23.90 17.25 24.49
N ALA A 114 23.02 16.82 25.41
CA ALA A 114 22.27 15.57 25.28
C ALA A 114 21.27 15.62 24.11
N VAL A 115 20.56 16.74 23.92
CA VAL A 115 19.66 16.95 22.77
C VAL A 115 20.45 16.94 21.46
N LEU A 116 21.54 17.71 21.40
CA LEU A 116 22.38 17.77 20.21
C LEU A 116 23.00 16.41 19.89
N ARG A 117 23.51 15.66 20.89
CA ARG A 117 23.99 14.29 20.67
C ARG A 117 22.90 13.32 20.24
N ALA A 118 21.65 13.52 20.65
CA ALA A 118 20.52 12.70 20.17
C ALA A 118 20.14 13.04 18.72
N LEU A 119 20.30 14.30 18.32
CA LEU A 119 20.10 14.76 16.93
C LEU A 119 21.27 14.35 16.02
N ASP A 120 22.51 14.43 16.53
CA ASP A 120 23.76 14.10 15.85
C ASP A 120 24.13 12.63 15.94
N ALA A 121 23.37 11.82 16.70
CA ALA A 121 23.59 10.39 16.76
C ALA A 121 23.64 9.87 15.31
N PRO A 122 24.78 9.31 14.86
CA PRO A 122 24.96 8.94 13.47
C PRO A 122 23.89 7.89 13.17
N ARG A 123 22.83 8.31 12.49
CA ARG A 123 21.87 7.37 11.93
C ARG A 123 22.69 6.58 10.93
N GLU A 124 23.05 5.34 11.29
CA GLU A 124 23.71 4.43 10.37
C GLU A 124 22.82 4.33 9.14
N ARG A 125 23.18 5.09 8.10
CA ARG A 125 22.40 5.16 6.88
C ARG A 125 22.63 3.83 6.18
N LEU A 126 21.63 2.96 6.27
CA LEU A 126 21.62 1.70 5.53
C LEU A 126 21.90 2.02 4.06
N THR A 127 22.85 1.31 3.45
CA THR A 127 23.16 1.50 2.03
C THR A 127 22.70 0.29 1.24
N VAL A 128 22.06 0.54 0.09
CA VAL A 128 21.61 -0.51 -0.82
C VAL A 128 22.36 -0.40 -2.14
N ARG A 129 22.64 -1.54 -2.78
CA ARG A 129 23.23 -1.55 -4.13
C ARG A 129 22.21 -0.99 -5.13
N GLY A 130 22.54 0.13 -5.78
CA GLY A 130 21.64 0.79 -6.73
C GLY A 130 21.23 -0.09 -7.91
N ALA A 131 22.08 -1.02 -8.34
CA ALA A 131 21.74 -2.00 -9.36
C ALA A 131 20.61 -2.97 -8.96
N VAL A 132 20.42 -3.25 -7.66
CA VAL A 132 19.31 -4.08 -7.18
C VAL A 132 18.02 -3.28 -7.25
N VAL A 133 18.03 -2.06 -6.70
CA VAL A 133 16.89 -1.11 -6.74
C VAL A 133 16.45 -0.86 -8.19
N GLY A 134 17.39 -0.58 -9.08
CA GLY A 134 17.11 -0.33 -10.49
C GLY A 134 16.54 -1.53 -11.23
N ARG A 135 17.02 -2.75 -10.95
CA ARG A 135 16.45 -3.98 -11.51
C ARG A 135 15.02 -4.21 -11.04
N ALA A 136 14.76 -4.00 -9.75
CA ALA A 136 13.42 -4.10 -9.17
C ALA A 136 12.45 -3.07 -9.77
N ALA A 137 12.85 -1.80 -9.84
CA ALA A 137 12.08 -0.72 -10.48
C ALA A 137 11.77 -1.03 -11.95
N ARG A 138 12.77 -1.42 -12.73
CA ARG A 138 12.56 -1.82 -14.15
C ARG A 138 11.64 -3.02 -14.28
N ARG A 139 11.74 -4.00 -13.38
CA ARG A 139 10.84 -5.16 -13.37
C ARG A 139 9.40 -4.74 -13.11
N ALA A 140 9.15 -3.89 -12.12
CA ALA A 140 7.82 -3.38 -11.80
C ALA A 140 7.24 -2.57 -12.98
N LEU A 141 8.02 -1.64 -13.55
CA LEU A 141 7.60 -0.84 -14.70
C LEU A 141 7.34 -1.70 -15.95
N ARG A 142 8.13 -2.74 -16.20
CA ARG A 142 7.89 -3.69 -17.32
C ARG A 142 6.60 -4.47 -17.11
N SER A 143 6.30 -4.90 -15.89
CA SER A 143 5.03 -5.54 -15.56
C SER A 143 3.85 -4.60 -15.79
N ALA A 144 3.93 -3.36 -15.30
CA ALA A 144 2.91 -2.33 -15.52
C ALA A 144 2.68 -2.05 -17.01
N LEU A 145 3.75 -1.93 -17.78
CA LEU A 145 3.69 -1.69 -19.22
C LEU A 145 3.07 -2.87 -19.99
N ARG A 146 3.35 -4.12 -19.60
CA ARG A 146 2.71 -5.31 -20.18
C ARG A 146 1.21 -5.32 -19.90
N LEU A 147 0.79 -4.97 -18.68
CA LEU A 147 -0.62 -4.90 -18.31
C LEU A 147 -1.34 -3.76 -19.03
N ALA A 148 -0.73 -2.57 -19.11
CA ALA A 148 -1.28 -1.44 -19.86
C ALA A 148 -1.50 -1.77 -21.34
N ARG A 149 -0.56 -2.47 -21.98
CA ARG A 149 -0.73 -2.91 -23.38
C ARG A 149 -1.88 -3.90 -23.55
N ARG A 150 -2.10 -4.78 -22.58
CA ARG A 150 -3.22 -5.74 -22.61
C ARG A 150 -4.56 -5.03 -22.42
N ALA A 151 -4.63 -4.10 -21.48
CA ALA A 151 -5.80 -3.26 -21.26
C ALA A 151 -6.18 -2.46 -22.53
N ALA A 152 -5.20 -1.88 -23.21
CA ALA A 152 -5.45 -1.11 -24.44
C ALA A 152 -5.84 -1.98 -25.65
N ARG A 153 -5.24 -3.17 -25.81
CA ARG A 153 -5.47 -4.04 -26.99
C ARG A 153 -6.73 -4.89 -26.90
N ALA A 154 -7.10 -5.33 -25.70
CA ALA A 154 -8.20 -6.25 -25.49
C ALA A 154 -8.86 -5.98 -24.12
N PRO A 155 -9.56 -4.85 -23.98
CA PRO A 155 -10.18 -4.45 -22.72
C PRO A 155 -11.18 -5.51 -22.21
N GLU A 156 -11.99 -6.07 -23.11
CA GLU A 156 -12.96 -7.13 -22.81
C GLU A 156 -12.34 -8.41 -22.23
N ARG A 157 -11.04 -8.64 -22.47
CA ARG A 157 -10.31 -9.83 -21.99
C ARG A 157 -9.55 -9.57 -20.70
N PHE A 158 -9.67 -8.38 -20.11
CA PHE A 158 -9.00 -7.99 -18.87
C PHE A 158 -9.70 -8.56 -17.63
N GLY A 159 -9.83 -9.89 -17.57
CA GLY A 159 -10.51 -10.58 -16.47
C GLY A 159 -9.68 -10.77 -15.19
N PRO A 160 -10.18 -11.59 -14.23
CA PRO A 160 -9.65 -11.71 -12.86
C PRO A 160 -8.15 -11.96 -12.75
N ARG A 161 -7.59 -12.84 -13.60
CA ARG A 161 -6.14 -13.13 -13.61
C ARG A 161 -5.29 -11.87 -13.83
N ARG A 162 -5.77 -10.90 -14.61
CA ARG A 162 -5.06 -9.66 -14.92
C ARG A 162 -5.24 -8.63 -13.80
N VAL A 163 -6.40 -8.62 -13.15
CA VAL A 163 -6.66 -7.86 -11.92
C VAL A 163 -5.68 -8.30 -10.82
N THR A 164 -5.53 -9.60 -10.57
CA THR A 164 -4.56 -10.13 -9.60
C THR A 164 -3.12 -9.75 -9.96
N ALA A 165 -2.76 -9.84 -11.25
CA ALA A 165 -1.44 -9.42 -11.71
C ALA A 165 -1.20 -7.91 -11.54
N LEU A 166 -2.24 -7.09 -11.68
CA LEU A 166 -2.18 -5.65 -11.46
C LEU A 166 -2.06 -5.31 -9.98
N ARG A 167 -2.79 -5.98 -9.08
CA ARG A 167 -2.61 -5.88 -7.62
C ARG A 167 -1.16 -6.19 -7.22
N LYS A 168 -0.60 -7.30 -7.73
CA LYS A 168 0.82 -7.64 -7.51
C LYS A 168 1.77 -6.60 -8.08
N THR A 169 1.42 -5.99 -9.22
CA THR A 169 2.25 -4.94 -9.80
C THR A 169 2.19 -3.67 -8.95
N LEU A 170 1.03 -3.29 -8.43
CA LEU A 170 0.90 -2.17 -7.50
C LEU A 170 1.67 -2.40 -6.20
N SER A 171 1.63 -3.61 -5.63
CA SER A 171 2.42 -3.92 -4.45
C SER A 171 3.93 -3.82 -4.73
N MET A 172 4.38 -4.18 -5.94
CA MET A 172 5.76 -3.94 -6.35
C MET A 172 6.07 -2.44 -6.49
N LEU A 173 5.18 -1.66 -7.11
CA LEU A 173 5.37 -0.21 -7.27
C LEU A 173 5.36 0.54 -5.93
N ALA A 174 4.66 0.01 -4.93
CA ALA A 174 4.60 0.52 -3.57
C ALA A 174 5.70 -0.02 -2.65
N ASP A 175 6.58 -0.91 -3.14
CA ASP A 175 7.71 -1.41 -2.36
C ASP A 175 8.58 -0.24 -1.91
N PRO A 176 8.75 -0.02 -0.59
CA PRO A 176 9.51 1.11 -0.06
C PRO A 176 10.95 1.20 -0.57
N LEU A 177 11.52 0.09 -1.05
CA LEU A 177 12.84 0.09 -1.66
C LEU A 177 12.88 0.89 -2.98
N ILE A 178 11.80 0.86 -3.76
CA ILE A 178 11.75 1.43 -5.11
C ILE A 178 10.76 2.59 -5.25
N ALA A 179 9.84 2.76 -4.31
CA ALA A 179 8.74 3.74 -4.38
C ALA A 179 9.24 5.16 -4.69
N ASP A 180 10.30 5.61 -4.01
CA ASP A 180 10.87 6.95 -4.19
C ASP A 180 11.48 7.18 -5.59
N TRP A 181 11.77 6.11 -6.32
CA TRP A 181 12.34 6.15 -7.67
C TRP A 181 11.29 6.08 -8.78
N ILE A 182 10.02 5.83 -8.42
CA ILE A 182 8.92 5.69 -9.36
C ILE A 182 8.02 6.91 -9.23
N PRO A 183 7.79 7.67 -10.31
CA PRO A 183 6.89 8.82 -10.26
C PRO A 183 5.50 8.42 -9.76
N ALA A 184 4.94 9.21 -8.84
CA ALA A 184 3.59 8.99 -8.29
C ALA A 184 2.54 8.81 -9.40
N ASP A 185 2.64 9.54 -10.51
CA ASP A 185 1.75 9.42 -11.67
C ASP A 185 1.66 7.98 -12.22
N VAL A 186 2.76 7.20 -12.20
CA VAL A 186 2.73 5.81 -12.65
C VAL A 186 1.89 4.95 -11.71
N ARG A 187 2.03 5.17 -10.40
CA ARG A 187 1.27 4.49 -9.37
C ARG A 187 -0.22 4.87 -9.46
N GLY A 188 -0.53 6.17 -9.52
CA GLY A 188 -1.90 6.67 -9.65
C GLY A 188 -2.61 6.13 -10.90
N ARG A 189 -1.91 6.07 -12.05
CA ARG A 189 -2.48 5.44 -13.26
C ARG A 189 -2.70 3.94 -13.10
N ALA A 190 -1.85 3.23 -12.36
CA ALA A 190 -2.05 1.80 -12.10
C ALA A 190 -3.21 1.55 -11.12
N GLU A 191 -3.40 2.41 -10.12
CA GLU A 191 -4.54 2.40 -9.20
C GLU A 191 -5.86 2.68 -9.94
N LEU A 192 -5.88 3.71 -10.81
CA LEU A 192 -7.02 4.01 -11.68
C LEU A 192 -7.37 2.84 -12.62
N LEU A 193 -6.35 2.23 -13.24
CA LEU A 193 -6.57 1.04 -14.07
C LEU A 193 -7.16 -0.11 -13.25
N LEU A 194 -6.69 -0.31 -12.02
CA LEU A 194 -7.17 -1.39 -11.17
C LEU A 194 -8.63 -1.17 -10.76
N ALA A 195 -8.98 0.04 -10.34
CA ALA A 195 -10.35 0.41 -10.01
C ALA A 195 -11.32 0.09 -11.16
N ARG A 196 -11.00 0.57 -12.37
CA ARG A 196 -11.81 0.33 -13.58
C ARG A 196 -11.85 -1.14 -13.97
N ALA A 197 -10.74 -1.86 -13.85
CA ALA A 197 -10.67 -3.28 -14.15
C ALA A 197 -11.50 -4.13 -13.18
N ILE A 198 -11.50 -3.80 -11.89
CA ILE A 198 -12.33 -4.49 -10.89
C ILE A 198 -13.81 -4.28 -11.22
N ALA A 199 -14.23 -3.03 -11.42
CA ALA A 199 -15.61 -2.68 -11.80
C ALA A 199 -16.06 -3.43 -13.07
N ALA A 200 -15.23 -3.40 -14.12
CA ALA A 200 -15.52 -4.11 -15.37
C ALA A 200 -15.60 -5.64 -15.18
N SER A 201 -14.71 -6.23 -14.37
CA SER A 201 -14.68 -7.67 -14.14
C SER A 201 -15.83 -8.19 -13.26
N ALA A 202 -16.36 -7.36 -12.37
CA ALA A 202 -17.48 -7.70 -11.49
C ALA A 202 -18.85 -7.56 -12.19
N GLY A 203 -18.89 -6.92 -13.36
CA GLY A 203 -20.08 -6.81 -14.22
C GLY A 203 -21.13 -5.83 -13.69
N ALA A 204 -22.28 -5.75 -14.36
CA ALA A 204 -23.27 -4.67 -14.21
C ALA A 204 -23.79 -4.44 -12.77
N ARG A 205 -23.66 -5.41 -11.88
CA ARG A 205 -24.17 -5.35 -10.49
C ARG A 205 -23.10 -5.07 -9.44
N TRP A 206 -21.87 -4.76 -9.84
CA TRP A 206 -20.74 -4.60 -8.93
C TRP A 206 -20.96 -3.56 -7.82
N THR A 207 -21.75 -2.52 -8.08
CA THR A 207 -22.08 -1.48 -7.09
C THR A 207 -22.95 -1.96 -5.94
N ARG A 208 -23.62 -3.12 -6.07
CA ARG A 208 -24.40 -3.74 -4.99
C ARG A 208 -23.51 -4.43 -3.97
N ASP A 209 -22.33 -4.87 -4.38
CA ASP A 209 -21.34 -5.45 -3.49
C ASP A 209 -20.60 -4.31 -2.76
N ALA A 210 -20.83 -4.19 -1.45
CA ALA A 210 -20.19 -3.17 -0.63
C ALA A 210 -18.66 -3.31 -0.62
N GLY A 211 -18.12 -4.54 -0.59
CA GLY A 211 -16.69 -4.77 -0.56
C GLY A 211 -16.00 -4.34 -1.85
N VAL A 212 -16.59 -4.70 -3.00
CA VAL A 212 -16.06 -4.28 -4.31
C VAL A 212 -16.17 -2.77 -4.47
N ARG A 213 -17.29 -2.17 -4.04
CA ARG A 213 -17.50 -0.72 -4.09
C ARG A 213 -16.51 0.05 -3.23
N ASP A 214 -16.26 -0.40 -2.01
CA ASP A 214 -15.30 0.25 -1.11
C ASP A 214 -13.87 0.10 -1.64
N GLU A 215 -13.52 -1.06 -2.20
CA GLU A 215 -12.21 -1.26 -2.84
C GLU A 215 -12.03 -0.31 -4.02
N VAL A 216 -12.99 -0.23 -4.94
CA VAL A 216 -12.95 0.68 -6.09
C VAL A 216 -12.86 2.14 -5.64
N ARG A 217 -13.68 2.55 -4.66
CA ARG A 217 -13.63 3.91 -4.09
C ARG A 217 -12.26 4.23 -3.51
N SER A 218 -11.69 3.33 -2.72
CA SER A 218 -10.37 3.51 -2.11
C SER A 218 -9.27 3.70 -3.15
N LEU A 219 -9.31 2.91 -4.24
CA LEU A 219 -8.36 2.99 -5.33
C LEU A 219 -8.51 4.29 -6.13
N LEU A 220 -9.74 4.75 -6.36
CA LEU A 220 -9.98 6.03 -7.04
C LEU A 220 -9.51 7.23 -6.22
N LEU A 221 -9.69 7.19 -4.90
CA LEU A 221 -9.15 8.21 -3.99
C LEU A 221 -7.62 8.23 -4.04
N ALA A 222 -6.98 7.07 -3.89
CA ALA A 222 -5.52 6.95 -3.99
C ALA A 222 -5.00 7.42 -5.36
N ALA A 223 -5.71 7.06 -6.44
CA ALA A 223 -5.37 7.52 -7.78
C ALA A 223 -5.48 9.05 -7.90
N ALA A 224 -6.52 9.67 -7.34
CA ALA A 224 -6.69 11.12 -7.36
C ALA A 224 -5.55 11.86 -6.62
N ASP A 225 -4.97 11.26 -5.59
CA ASP A 225 -3.85 11.84 -4.85
C ASP A 225 -2.51 11.69 -5.60
N HIS A 226 -2.32 10.59 -6.33
CA HIS A 226 -1.06 10.28 -7.01
C HIS A 226 -0.98 10.78 -8.47
N LEU A 227 -2.11 11.04 -9.12
CA LEU A 227 -2.15 11.47 -10.52
C LEU A 227 -1.73 12.94 -10.67
N ILE A 228 -0.95 13.23 -11.72
CA ILE A 228 -0.67 14.63 -12.13
C ILE A 228 -1.95 15.33 -12.56
N GLU A 229 -2.82 14.60 -13.28
CA GLU A 229 -4.13 15.09 -13.69
C GLU A 229 -5.20 14.23 -12.98
N PRO A 230 -5.83 14.73 -11.91
CA PRO A 230 -6.74 13.94 -11.08
C PRO A 230 -8.15 13.80 -11.69
N THR A 231 -8.47 14.60 -12.73
CA THR A 231 -9.77 14.66 -13.40
C THR A 231 -10.40 13.29 -13.69
N PRO A 232 -9.73 12.30 -14.33
CA PRO A 232 -10.35 11.01 -14.63
C PRO A 232 -10.77 10.23 -13.38
N ALA A 233 -9.98 10.29 -12.30
CA ALA A 233 -10.33 9.62 -11.04
C ALA A 233 -11.48 10.34 -10.33
N ARG A 234 -11.49 11.68 -10.36
CA ARG A 234 -12.58 12.49 -9.79
C ARG A 234 -13.91 12.27 -10.52
N LEU A 235 -13.88 12.18 -11.84
CA LEU A 235 -15.08 11.86 -12.63
C LEU A 235 -15.63 10.48 -12.27
N ASP A 236 -14.78 9.45 -12.19
CA ASP A 236 -15.22 8.11 -11.78
C ASP A 236 -15.79 8.10 -10.34
N LEU A 237 -15.24 8.90 -9.42
CA LEU A 237 -15.77 9.07 -8.07
C LEU A 237 -17.14 9.75 -8.05
N LEU A 238 -17.36 10.77 -8.89
CA LEU A 238 -18.65 11.43 -9.04
C LEU A 238 -19.69 10.46 -9.61
N THR A 239 -19.34 9.72 -10.66
CA THR A 239 -20.20 8.68 -11.23
C THR A 239 -20.56 7.63 -10.16
N LEU A 240 -19.61 7.23 -9.31
CA LEU A 240 -19.89 6.31 -8.21
C LEU A 240 -20.86 6.91 -7.17
N ALA A 241 -20.70 8.19 -6.82
CA ALA A 241 -21.56 8.89 -5.86
C ALA A 241 -23.01 9.00 -6.36
N GLU A 242 -23.21 9.44 -7.61
CA GLU A 242 -24.54 9.58 -8.22
C GLU A 242 -25.37 8.29 -8.18
N HIS A 243 -24.73 7.14 -8.37
CA HIS A 243 -25.40 5.84 -8.39
C HIS A 243 -25.56 5.20 -7.01
N THR A 244 -24.89 5.72 -5.98
CA THR A 244 -24.99 5.21 -4.61
C THR A 244 -25.92 6.06 -3.73
N GLU A 245 -26.11 7.35 -4.05
CA GLU A 245 -27.07 8.22 -3.37
C GLU A 245 -28.53 7.97 -3.80
N ALA A 246 -28.75 7.31 -4.95
CA ALA A 246 -30.09 7.03 -5.51
C ALA A 246 -30.87 5.88 -4.83
N ALA A 247 -30.55 5.53 -3.57
CA ALA A 247 -31.42 4.66 -2.77
C ALA A 247 -32.46 5.53 -2.05
N PRO A 248 -33.76 5.48 -2.42
CA PRO A 248 -34.77 6.13 -1.62
C PRO A 248 -34.72 5.51 -0.22
N ILE A 249 -34.60 6.37 0.79
CA ILE A 249 -34.78 6.02 2.19
C ILE A 249 -36.11 5.27 2.27
N SER A 250 -36.05 3.95 2.37
CA SER A 250 -37.22 3.13 2.64
C SER A 250 -37.69 3.55 4.03
N ARG A 251 -38.68 4.45 4.06
CA ARG A 251 -39.50 4.69 5.23
C ARG A 251 -40.06 3.33 5.62
N GLU A 252 -39.53 2.75 6.69
CA GLU A 252 -40.13 1.57 7.31
C GLU A 252 -41.61 1.86 7.57
N PRO A 253 -42.55 1.07 7.03
CA PRO A 253 -43.88 1.05 7.58
C PRO A 253 -43.77 0.34 8.93
N ARG A 254 -43.91 1.13 9.98
CA ARG A 254 -44.09 0.74 11.38
C ARG A 254 -45.22 -0.28 11.50
N ARG A 255 -44.94 -1.58 11.28
CA ARG A 255 -45.91 -2.67 11.48
C ARG A 255 -45.66 -3.35 12.80
N GLN A 256 -46.36 -2.81 13.80
CA GLN A 256 -47.20 -3.53 14.74
C GLN A 256 -46.57 -4.71 15.48
N GLN A 257 -46.18 -4.41 16.71
CA GLN A 257 -46.29 -5.30 17.86
C GLN A 257 -47.59 -6.13 17.81
N ARG A 258 -47.47 -7.45 17.69
CA ARG A 258 -48.30 -8.44 18.40
C ARG A 258 -47.75 -9.84 18.14
N ALA A 259 -47.18 -10.45 19.17
CA ALA A 259 -47.12 -11.89 19.30
C ALA A 259 -47.28 -12.23 20.80
N PRO A 260 -48.32 -12.96 21.20
CA PRO A 260 -48.36 -13.60 22.51
C PRO A 260 -47.59 -14.93 22.45
N ALA A 261 -47.07 -15.29 23.62
CA ALA A 261 -46.27 -16.48 23.86
C ALA A 261 -47.08 -17.79 23.88
N ALA A 262 -46.32 -18.88 23.76
CA ALA A 262 -46.54 -20.25 24.25
C ALA A 262 -46.96 -21.36 23.26
N ALA A 263 -46.02 -22.28 22.99
CA ALA A 263 -46.09 -23.74 23.25
C ALA A 263 -45.01 -24.48 22.38
N ARG A 264 -43.90 -25.00 22.93
CA ARG A 264 -43.69 -26.39 23.45
C ARG A 264 -43.90 -27.46 22.34
N ILE A 265 -42.94 -28.32 21.91
CA ILE A 265 -42.15 -29.34 22.65
C ILE A 265 -41.15 -30.05 21.69
N ARG A 266 -39.93 -30.38 22.21
CA ARG A 266 -39.01 -31.57 22.07
C ARG A 266 -39.09 -32.48 20.82
N ARG A 267 -38.09 -33.25 20.37
CA ARG A 267 -36.74 -33.73 20.80
C ARG A 267 -36.19 -34.54 19.61
N GLY A 268 -34.88 -34.72 19.49
CA GLY A 268 -34.31 -35.88 18.77
C GLY A 268 -32.89 -35.65 18.24
N ALA A 269 -31.88 -36.15 18.96
CA ALA A 269 -30.53 -36.42 18.44
C ALA A 269 -30.38 -37.94 18.22
N PRO A 270 -29.43 -38.40 17.38
CA PRO A 270 -28.11 -38.72 17.91
C PRO A 270 -26.89 -38.34 17.03
N SER A 271 -25.73 -38.31 17.70
CA SER A 271 -24.32 -38.12 17.26
C SER A 271 -23.77 -39.35 16.48
N PRO A 272 -22.48 -39.49 16.02
CA PRO A 272 -21.27 -38.66 16.23
C PRO A 272 -20.26 -38.54 15.03
N GLU A 273 -19.11 -37.88 15.30
CA GLU A 273 -17.77 -37.98 14.66
C GLU A 273 -17.46 -37.37 13.28
N ALA A 274 -16.48 -36.44 13.23
CA ALA A 274 -15.18 -36.63 12.54
C ALA A 274 -14.21 -35.44 12.78
N LEU A 275 -12.92 -35.78 12.81
CA LEU A 275 -11.70 -35.06 13.24
C LEU A 275 -11.20 -33.92 12.29
N PRO A 276 -9.88 -33.63 12.19
CA PRO A 276 -9.22 -32.41 12.63
C PRO A 276 -8.82 -31.48 11.45
N GLY A 277 -8.53 -30.21 11.72
CA GLY A 277 -7.96 -29.29 10.73
C GLY A 277 -6.63 -28.76 11.24
N ASP A 278 -5.56 -29.52 10.99
CA ASP A 278 -4.19 -29.08 11.19
C ASP A 278 -3.63 -28.68 9.83
N ASP A 279 -3.14 -27.44 9.78
CA ASP A 279 -2.43 -26.83 8.67
C ASP A 279 -1.08 -27.52 8.46
N ALA A 280 -0.80 -28.04 7.26
CA ALA A 280 0.50 -27.92 6.59
C ALA A 280 0.61 -28.82 5.36
N ALA A 281 1.35 -28.28 4.39
CA ALA A 281 2.02 -28.98 3.30
C ALA A 281 1.16 -29.45 2.13
N ASP A 282 1.08 -28.57 1.12
CA ASP A 282 1.35 -29.03 -0.24
C ASP A 282 2.28 -28.03 -0.95
N ALA A 283 3.56 -28.25 -0.72
CA ALA A 283 4.66 -27.73 -1.49
C ALA A 283 5.21 -28.87 -2.35
N ALA A 284 4.57 -29.18 -3.48
CA ALA A 284 5.14 -30.06 -4.51
C ALA A 284 4.42 -29.93 -5.85
N SER A 285 4.70 -28.85 -6.59
CA SER A 285 4.68 -28.89 -8.06
C SER A 285 5.63 -27.84 -8.64
N LEU A 286 6.91 -27.98 -8.30
CA LEU A 286 8.05 -27.40 -9.02
C LEU A 286 8.99 -28.55 -9.39
N ALA A 287 8.63 -29.25 -10.47
CA ALA A 287 9.52 -30.16 -11.16
C ALA A 287 8.98 -30.41 -12.58
N GLU A 288 9.08 -29.40 -13.44
CA GLU A 288 9.23 -29.63 -14.89
C GLU A 288 9.62 -28.32 -15.57
N LEU A 289 10.53 -28.41 -16.55
CA LEU A 289 11.24 -27.34 -17.27
C LEU A 289 12.55 -26.81 -16.65
N ASP A 290 13.53 -27.70 -16.56
CA ASP A 290 14.78 -27.50 -17.33
C ASP A 290 15.49 -28.85 -17.51
N ALA A 291 15.25 -29.50 -18.64
CA ALA A 291 16.11 -30.55 -19.17
C ALA A 291 16.24 -30.31 -20.66
N ALA A 292 17.44 -29.86 -21.02
CA ALA A 292 17.93 -29.69 -22.37
C ALA A 292 17.86 -31.00 -23.16
N ASP A 293 17.69 -30.85 -24.47
CA ASP A 293 17.91 -31.90 -25.46
C ASP A 293 19.24 -32.65 -25.20
N PRO A 294 19.22 -33.99 -25.13
CA PRO A 294 20.44 -34.77 -25.17
C PRO A 294 20.95 -34.89 -26.61
N ALA A 295 22.19 -34.47 -26.81
CA ALA A 295 22.97 -34.85 -27.97
C ALA A 295 23.18 -36.38 -28.02
N GLY A 296 22.93 -36.97 -29.18
CA GLY A 296 23.40 -38.29 -29.63
C GLY A 296 23.30 -38.33 -31.15
N GLY A 297 24.32 -38.67 -31.93
CA GLY A 297 25.61 -39.25 -31.60
C GLY A 297 26.63 -39.06 -32.72
N ALA A 298 27.81 -39.57 -32.43
CA ALA A 298 29.09 -39.30 -33.04
C ALA A 298 29.42 -40.15 -34.28
N GLY A 299 30.47 -39.70 -34.99
CA GLY A 299 31.28 -40.46 -35.96
C GLY A 299 31.61 -39.58 -37.15
N GLY A 300 32.84 -39.26 -37.52
CA GLY A 300 34.16 -39.76 -37.17
C GLY A 300 35.07 -39.55 -38.40
N ARG A 301 36.39 -39.46 -38.17
CA ARG A 301 37.51 -39.46 -39.15
C ARG A 301 37.71 -38.16 -39.94
N ALA A 302 38.77 -37.40 -39.63
CA ALA A 302 40.16 -37.57 -40.10
C ALA A 302 40.34 -37.22 -41.58
N MET A 303 41.07 -36.15 -41.90
CA MET A 303 42.33 -36.25 -42.66
C MET A 303 43.06 -34.90 -42.77
N VAL A 304 44.37 -35.05 -42.87
CA VAL A 304 45.47 -34.10 -42.97
C VAL A 304 45.63 -33.55 -44.41
N ARG A 305 46.25 -32.35 -44.51
CA ARG A 305 46.91 -31.72 -45.70
C ARG A 305 45.97 -31.23 -46.81
N ARG A 306 46.16 -30.03 -47.35
CA ARG A 306 47.41 -29.39 -47.83
C ARG A 306 47.46 -27.90 -47.47
#